data_AF-A0A925XDJ7-F1
#
_entry.id   AF-A0A925XDJ7-F1
#
_cell.length_a   1.000
_cell.length_b   1.000
_cell.length_c   1.000
_cell.angle_alpha   90.00
_cell.angle_beta   90.00
_cell.angle_gamma   90.00
#
_symmetry.space_group_name_H-M   'P 1'
#
loop_
_entity.id
_entity.type
_entity.pdbx_description
1 polymer ?
#
loop_
_entity_poly.entity_id
_entity_poly.type
_entity_poly.pdbx_seq_one_letter_code
_entity_poly.pdbx_strand_id
1 'polypeptide(L)'
;MVDDFELEQLRRYPEWRVALTVYHDLQVQARERSSEFDGWIPRVTEVETIDTAALPSIHGKLIAFGFLKFDLSGRDAGMCYQLTPLGKQALLGKGPLEEETSQDEAALAQLV
;
A
#
# COMPACT_ATOMS: atom_id res chain seq x y z
N MET A 1 11.56 6.15 9.02
CA MET A 1 12.51 5.05 9.13
C MET A 1 11.69 3.83 9.48
N VAL A 2 11.69 2.79 8.64
CA VAL A 2 11.07 1.51 9.05
C VAL A 2 11.99 0.92 10.10
N ASP A 3 11.50 0.67 11.30
CA ASP A 3 12.30 0.04 12.35
C ASP A 3 12.49 -1.45 12.00
N ASP A 4 13.64 -1.99 12.40
CA ASP A 4 14.06 -3.36 12.10
C ASP A 4 13.04 -4.37 12.63
N PHE A 5 12.33 -4.03 13.71
CA PHE A 5 11.32 -4.88 14.32
C PHE A 5 10.12 -5.15 13.41
N GLU A 6 9.53 -4.11 12.81
CA GLU A 6 8.41 -4.19 11.87
C GLU A 6 8.81 -5.00 10.64
N LEU A 7 9.97 -4.69 10.06
CA LEU A 7 10.52 -5.45 8.92
C LEU A 7 10.69 -6.92 9.27
N GLU A 8 11.18 -7.22 10.46
CA GLU A 8 11.37 -8.58 10.93
C GLU A 8 10.05 -9.32 11.10
N GLN A 9 8.97 -8.65 11.51
CA GLN A 9 7.64 -9.27 11.54
C GLN A 9 7.20 -9.68 10.12
N LEU A 10 7.38 -8.82 9.12
CA LEU A 10 7.06 -9.17 7.73
C LEU A 10 7.90 -10.33 7.18
N ARG A 11 9.16 -10.46 7.60
CA ARG A 11 10.01 -11.61 7.23
C ARG A 11 9.52 -12.89 7.92
N ARG A 12 9.13 -12.79 9.19
CA ARG A 12 8.67 -13.92 10.00
C ARG A 12 7.32 -14.48 9.53
N TYR A 13 6.44 -13.62 9.01
CA TYR A 13 5.09 -13.99 8.58
C TYR A 13 4.93 -13.77 7.07
N PRO A 14 5.31 -14.73 6.21
CA PRO A 14 5.28 -14.57 4.75
C PRO A 14 3.86 -14.29 4.21
N GLU A 15 2.83 -14.82 4.86
CA GLU A 15 1.43 -14.55 4.53
C GLU A 15 1.05 -13.06 4.67
N TRP A 16 1.69 -12.32 5.59
CA TRP A 16 1.47 -10.87 5.72
C TRP A 16 2.07 -10.13 4.55
N ARG A 17 3.28 -10.53 4.14
CA ARG A 17 3.94 -9.96 2.96
C ARG A 17 3.11 -10.23 1.71
N VAL A 18 2.58 -11.44 1.54
CA VAL A 18 1.70 -11.78 0.42
C VAL A 18 0.45 -10.89 0.42
N ALA A 19 -0.26 -10.78 1.55
CA ALA A 19 -1.43 -9.91 1.63
C ALA A 19 -1.10 -8.45 1.31
N LEU A 20 0.04 -7.94 1.80
CA LEU A 20 0.50 -6.59 1.53
C LEU A 20 0.87 -6.38 0.05
N THR A 21 1.47 -7.39 -0.61
CA THR A 21 1.74 -7.38 -2.06
C THR A 21 0.43 -7.27 -2.84
N VAL A 22 -0.60 -8.02 -2.47
CA VAL A 22 -1.91 -7.95 -3.15
C VAL A 22 -2.48 -6.53 -3.10
N TYR A 23 -2.46 -5.87 -1.94
CA TYR A 23 -2.92 -4.48 -1.85
C TYR A 23 -2.07 -3.51 -2.68
N HIS A 24 -0.75 -3.70 -2.71
CA HIS A 24 0.14 -2.90 -3.55
C HIS A 24 -0.23 -3.04 -5.04
N ASP A 25 -0.40 -4.26 -5.52
CA ASP A 25 -0.68 -4.54 -6.93
C ASP A 25 -2.06 -4.02 -7.33
N LEU A 26 -3.05 -4.13 -6.45
CA LEU A 26 -4.38 -3.54 -6.67
C LEU A 26 -4.32 -2.01 -6.73
N GLN A 27 -3.52 -1.36 -5.89
CA GLN A 27 -3.32 0.10 -5.96
C GLN A 27 -2.68 0.54 -7.26
N VAL A 28 -1.65 -0.17 -7.72
CA VAL A 28 -0.98 0.12 -9.00
C VAL A 28 -1.98 -0.01 -10.15
N GLN A 29 -2.69 -1.13 -10.22
CA GLN A 29 -3.69 -1.36 -11.26
C GLN A 29 -4.83 -0.33 -11.25
N ALA A 30 -5.31 0.06 -10.07
CA ALA A 30 -6.37 1.07 -9.96
C ALA A 30 -5.90 2.45 -10.42
N ARG A 31 -4.66 2.83 -10.06
CA ARG A 31 -4.04 4.09 -10.51
C ARG A 31 -3.79 4.14 -12.01
N GLU A 32 -3.41 3.01 -12.62
CA GLU A 32 -3.25 2.91 -14.07
C GLU A 32 -4.58 3.05 -14.83
N ARG A 33 -5.69 2.62 -14.22
CA ARG A 33 -7.04 2.75 -14.80
C ARG A 33 -7.65 4.14 -14.62
N SER A 34 -7.29 4.85 -13.54
CA SER A 34 -7.78 6.19 -13.27
C SER A 34 -6.70 7.02 -12.57
N SER A 35 -6.31 8.13 -13.20
CA SER A 35 -5.39 9.10 -12.60
C SER A 35 -5.97 9.84 -11.39
N GLU A 36 -7.30 9.80 -11.21
CA GLU A 36 -8.01 10.38 -10.07
C GLU A 36 -8.17 9.40 -8.90
N PHE A 37 -7.59 8.19 -9.00
CA PHE A 37 -7.67 7.19 -7.93
C PHE A 37 -7.03 7.68 -6.62
N ASP A 38 -7.78 7.57 -5.52
CA ASP A 38 -7.43 8.10 -4.20
C ASP A 38 -6.54 7.18 -3.35
N GLY A 39 -6.26 5.96 -3.85
CA GLY A 39 -5.40 4.99 -3.19
C GLY A 39 -6.11 4.00 -2.26
N TRP A 40 -7.43 4.11 -2.07
CA TRP A 40 -8.21 3.19 -1.23
C TRP A 40 -8.63 1.96 -2.01
N ILE A 41 -8.36 0.79 -1.44
CA ILE A 41 -8.72 -0.51 -2.02
C ILE A 41 -9.77 -1.18 -1.14
N PRO A 42 -10.89 -1.68 -1.70
CA PRO A 42 -11.84 -2.48 -0.96
C PRO A 42 -11.14 -3.64 -0.25
N ARG A 43 -11.59 -3.99 0.95
CA ARG A 43 -11.03 -5.11 1.71
C ARG A 43 -10.99 -6.37 0.83
N VAL A 44 -9.78 -6.89 0.65
CA VAL A 44 -9.55 -8.17 0.00
C VAL A 44 -10.10 -9.27 0.91
N THR A 45 -10.95 -10.12 0.35
CA THR A 45 -11.59 -11.24 1.05
C THR A 45 -11.01 -12.59 0.68
N GLU A 46 -10.23 -12.65 -0.40
CA GLU A 46 -9.65 -13.88 -0.94
C GLU A 46 -8.23 -13.60 -1.46
N VAL A 47 -7.30 -14.48 -1.10
CA VAL A 47 -5.93 -14.50 -1.60
C VAL A 47 -5.57 -15.97 -1.80
N GLU A 48 -5.14 -16.35 -3.00
CA GLU A 48 -4.98 -17.76 -3.42
C GLU A 48 -4.17 -18.61 -2.43
N THR A 49 -3.13 -18.04 -1.81
CA THR A 49 -2.19 -18.75 -0.93
C THR A 49 -2.49 -18.57 0.56
N ILE A 50 -3.58 -17.90 0.94
CA ILE A 50 -3.93 -17.61 2.34
C ILE A 50 -5.34 -18.12 2.62
N ASP A 51 -5.51 -18.83 3.74
CA ASP A 51 -6.84 -19.20 4.22
C ASP A 51 -7.69 -17.94 4.46
N THR A 52 -8.86 -17.89 3.84
CA THR A 52 -9.85 -16.81 4.02
C THR A 52 -10.18 -16.54 5.50
N ALA A 53 -10.16 -17.56 6.36
CA ALA A 53 -10.37 -17.41 7.79
C ALA A 53 -9.23 -16.66 8.52
N ALA A 54 -8.02 -16.68 7.96
CA ALA A 54 -6.85 -15.99 8.52
C ALA A 54 -6.78 -14.51 8.11
N LEU A 55 -7.36 -14.14 6.96
CA LEU A 55 -7.30 -12.77 6.42
C LEU A 55 -7.77 -11.67 7.39
N PRO A 56 -8.88 -11.81 8.15
CA PRO A 56 -9.27 -10.80 9.15
C PRO A 56 -8.16 -10.50 10.16
N SER A 57 -7.49 -11.54 10.66
CA SER A 57 -6.39 -11.41 11.63
C SER A 57 -5.16 -10.76 10.99
N ILE A 58 -4.81 -11.18 9.77
CA ILE A 58 -3.68 -10.62 9.00
C ILE A 58 -3.89 -9.13 8.74
N HIS A 59 -5.09 -8.70 8.33
CA HIS A 59 -5.39 -7.27 8.17
C HIS A 59 -5.20 -6.49 9.47
N GLY A 60 -5.72 -7.01 10.59
CA GLY A 60 -5.56 -6.40 11.89
C GLY A 60 -4.08 -6.23 12.29
N LYS A 61 -3.26 -7.25 12.03
CA LYS A 61 -1.80 -7.20 12.25
C LYS A 61 -1.15 -6.16 11.35
N LEU A 62 -1.42 -6.16 10.05
CA LEU A 62 -0.87 -5.18 9.11
C LEU A 62 -1.24 -3.74 9.47
N ILE A 63 -2.43 -3.51 10.02
CA ILE A 63 -2.86 -2.20 10.55
C ILE A 63 -2.11 -1.87 11.84
N ALA A 64 -2.02 -2.82 12.78
CA ALA A 64 -1.35 -2.62 14.07
C ALA A 64 0.15 -2.30 13.92
N PHE A 65 0.82 -2.90 12.93
CA PHE A 65 2.21 -2.60 12.57
C PHE A 65 2.35 -1.42 11.59
N GLY A 66 1.26 -0.70 11.29
CA GLY A 66 1.28 0.52 10.49
C GLY A 66 1.55 0.33 9.00
N PHE A 67 1.49 -0.89 8.47
CA PHE A 67 1.68 -1.17 7.03
C PHE A 67 0.43 -0.87 6.20
N LEU A 68 -0.74 -1.00 6.81
CA LEU A 68 -2.03 -0.59 6.24
C LEU A 68 -2.67 0.47 7.13
N LYS A 69 -3.42 1.37 6.51
CA LYS A 69 -4.47 2.14 7.18
C LYS A 69 -5.82 1.72 6.65
N PHE A 70 -6.87 1.96 7.43
CA PHE A 70 -8.23 1.60 7.08
C PHE A 70 -9.14 2.82 7.07
N ASP A 71 -10.20 2.74 6.26
CA ASP A 71 -11.32 3.66 6.30
C ASP A 71 -12.63 2.89 6.10
N LEU A 72 -13.69 3.41 6.70
CA LEU A 72 -15.04 2.96 6.44
C LEU A 72 -15.57 3.78 5.27
N SER A 73 -15.38 3.25 4.06
CA SER A 73 -16.12 3.78 2.92
C SER A 73 -17.62 3.67 3.22
N GLY A 74 -18.38 4.72 2.88
CA GLY A 74 -19.77 4.91 3.32
C GLY A 74 -20.71 3.71 3.11
N ARG A 75 -21.96 3.83 3.58
CA ARG A 75 -22.96 2.75 3.84
C ARG A 75 -22.95 1.50 2.94
N ASP A 76 -22.53 1.57 1.68
CA ASP A 76 -22.58 0.48 0.70
C ASP A 76 -21.22 -0.20 0.41
N ALA A 77 -20.08 0.43 0.71
CA ALA A 77 -18.76 -0.02 0.21
C ALA A 77 -17.90 -0.76 1.26
N GLY A 78 -18.27 -0.71 2.54
CA GLY A 78 -17.63 -1.49 3.59
C GLY A 78 -16.22 -1.02 3.96
N MET A 79 -15.37 -1.93 4.43
CA MET A 79 -14.01 -1.61 4.87
C MET A 79 -13.08 -1.47 3.67
N CYS A 80 -12.33 -0.36 3.62
CA CYS A 80 -11.27 -0.13 2.66
C CYS A 80 -9.92 -0.03 3.36
N TYR A 81 -8.86 -0.39 2.64
CA TYR A 81 -7.49 -0.26 3.11
C TYR A 81 -6.61 0.44 2.10
N GLN A 82 -5.57 1.10 2.61
CA GLN A 82 -4.55 1.76 1.81
C GLN A 82 -3.18 1.40 2.39
N LEU A 83 -2.23 1.02 1.52
CA LEU A 83 -0.82 0.91 1.91
C LEU A 83 -0.35 2.25 2.45
N THR A 84 0.32 2.20 3.60
CA THR A 84 1.05 3.36 4.11
C THR A 84 2.40 3.49 3.41
N PRO A 85 3.08 4.65 3.50
CA PRO A 85 4.47 4.75 3.08
C PRO A 85 5.38 3.71 3.75
N LEU A 86 5.13 3.39 5.02
CA LEU A 86 5.83 2.34 5.77
C LEU A 86 5.64 0.97 5.12
N GLY A 87 4.40 0.58 4.82
CA GLY A 87 4.08 -0.68 4.15
C GLY A 87 4.73 -0.79 2.77
N LYS A 88 4.71 0.31 2.00
CA LYS A 88 5.36 0.36 0.68
C LYS A 88 6.88 0.20 0.78
N GLN A 89 7.54 0.91 1.71
CA GLN A 89 8.98 0.80 1.94
C GLN A 89 9.36 -0.62 2.37
N ALA A 90 8.60 -1.19 3.31
CA ALA A 90 8.82 -2.53 3.82
C ALA A 90 8.65 -3.62 2.74
N LEU A 91 7.73 -3.41 1.80
CA LEU A 91 7.51 -4.33 0.68
C LEU A 91 8.66 -4.28 -0.34
N LEU A 92 9.05 -3.06 -0.74
CA LEU A 92 9.95 -2.79 -1.86
C LEU A 92 11.44 -2.75 -1.47
N GLY A 93 11.75 -2.72 -0.16
CA GLY A 93 13.12 -2.61 0.33
C GLY A 93 13.80 -1.28 0.00
N LYS A 94 13.03 -0.26 -0.44
CA LYS A 94 13.54 1.08 -0.71
C LYS A 94 13.48 1.90 0.57
N GLY A 95 14.63 2.34 1.08
CA GLY A 95 14.72 3.35 2.14
C GLY A 95 14.10 4.69 1.72
N PRO A 96 14.04 5.70 2.61
CA PRO A 96 13.41 6.97 2.28
C PRO A 96 14.13 7.70 1.13
N LEU A 97 13.36 7.99 0.08
CA LEU A 97 13.53 9.04 -0.94
C LEU A 97 14.59 8.81 -2.03
N GLU A 98 14.11 8.42 -3.21
CA GLU A 98 14.22 9.35 -4.34
C GLU A 98 12.78 9.78 -4.65
N GLU A 99 12.41 10.98 -4.19
CA GLU A 99 11.26 11.70 -4.72
C GLU A 99 11.55 12.00 -6.19
N GLU A 100 10.72 11.49 -7.10
CA GLU A 100 10.65 11.99 -8.46
C GLU A 100 10.24 13.47 -8.38
N THR A 101 11.23 14.36 -8.38
CA THR A 101 11.00 15.76 -8.70
C THR A 101 10.50 15.80 -10.14
N SER A 102 9.20 16.03 -10.33
CA SER A 102 8.65 16.50 -11.59
C SER A 102 9.36 17.81 -11.96
N GLN A 103 10.40 17.72 -12.78
CA GLN A 103 10.92 18.86 -13.54
C GLN A 103 10.09 18.98 -14.82
N ASP A 104 8.87 19.49 -14.70
CA ASP A 104 8.11 20.06 -15.81
C ASP A 104 7.82 21.53 -15.49
N GLU A 105 8.88 22.34 -15.37
CA GLU A 105 8.77 23.81 -15.47
C GLU A 105 10.08 24.44 -15.98
N ALA A 106 10.41 24.22 -17.25
CA ALA A 106 11.40 25.02 -17.96
C ALA A 106 11.07 25.12 -19.45
N ALA A 107 9.92 25.72 -19.77
CA ALA A 107 9.57 26.11 -21.12
C ALA A 107 8.99 27.52 -21.15
N LEU A 108 9.74 28.53 -20.69
CA LEU A 108 9.50 29.95 -21.01
C LEU A 108 10.66 30.83 -20.52
N ALA A 109 11.68 31.02 -21.36
CA ALA A 109 12.43 32.28 -21.52
C ALA A 109 13.72 32.05 -22.32
N GLN A 110 13.63 32.15 -23.64
CA GLN A 110 14.69 32.73 -24.48
C GLN A 110 14.12 33.02 -25.87
N LEU A 111 13.42 34.14 -25.94
CA LEU A 111 13.11 34.83 -27.19
C LEU A 111 13.12 36.34 -26.88
N VAL A 112 14.33 36.87 -26.65
CA VAL A 112 14.71 38.27 -26.90
C VAL A 112 16.18 38.28 -27.27
#